data_AF-V5H814-F1
#
_entry.id   AF-V5H814-F1
#
_cell.length_a   1.000
_cell.length_b   1.000
_cell.length_c   1.000
_cell.angle_alpha   90.00
_cell.angle_beta   90.00
_cell.angle_gamma   90.00
#
_symmetry.space_group_name_H-M   'P 1'
#
loop_
_entity.id
_entity.type
_entity.pdbx_description
1 polymer ?
#
loop_
_entity_poly.entity_id
_entity_poly.type
_entity_poly.pdbx_seq_one_letter_code
_entity_poly.pdbx_strand_id
1 'polypeptide(L)'
;SEFPKSNGDLAQGDDHGNVAAKIKSCCQEVSRLRLEVNKAQEALSAAHQELDTLRRKSQMSENEVALLQDKLQVRDGSETESQFQELRDELQRQVRLLEEKLLRTETAYQEIKQRERILTLEKDAILKSCGEEKMQAVEVCKNSILEMHHGAMRRLREELLSLSEQEKAQVKRDCEMKIQDLSTSYSTLQQTINDIKELYVRSCEEKRTLEARITELLSERETLARETEERLQAEFKEVLRKVHRRWEDEMMKQFQEQFQQEMTAMKDEYDVEKQREVADKEKDLRKEFQEEIVKAIQQERDKLNAEHASLLKRLQENMMASNKENEKHSLHQLRQVVEKLKADLHSKETELNQQVAMFTEKESKLKVKLLKYQKSLEKVEKHHKDERLALERRHADKLASLQDQLRQLSLKSSKSSDENSQAILAKVMDKWSDWFTKCLDRIDKDVCTYMEDAERARKAEVRQLLQGYHEFLAARTGEPREEQG
;
A
#
# COMPACT_ATOMS: atom_id res chain seq x y z
N SER A 1 -12.59 -51.27 -10.10
CA SER A 1 -13.25 -51.68 -8.84
C SER A 1 -14.71 -51.38 -8.95
N GLU A 2 -15.49 -52.44 -9.06
CA GLU A 2 -16.93 -52.45 -9.25
C GLU A 2 -17.63 -51.97 -7.97
N PHE A 3 -18.44 -50.92 -8.09
CA PHE A 3 -19.41 -50.54 -7.08
C PHE A 3 -20.71 -51.30 -7.35
N PRO A 4 -21.29 -52.02 -6.37
CA PRO A 4 -22.63 -52.55 -6.55
C PRO A 4 -23.63 -51.40 -6.37
N LYS A 5 -24.42 -51.16 -7.42
CA LYS A 5 -25.66 -50.38 -7.35
C LYS A 5 -26.65 -51.14 -6.48
N SER A 6 -26.90 -50.69 -5.25
CA SER A 6 -28.08 -51.11 -4.51
C SER A 6 -29.26 -50.25 -4.95
N ASN A 7 -30.05 -50.78 -5.89
CA ASN A 7 -31.45 -50.42 -6.00
C ASN A 7 -32.15 -50.91 -4.73
N GLY A 8 -32.28 -50.03 -3.74
CA GLY A 8 -33.15 -50.22 -2.59
C GLY A 8 -34.43 -49.44 -2.88
N ASP A 9 -35.39 -50.11 -3.51
CA ASP A 9 -36.73 -49.58 -3.73
C ASP A 9 -37.33 -49.11 -2.40
N LEU A 10 -37.85 -47.89 -2.45
CA LEU A 10 -38.66 -47.25 -1.44
C LEU A 10 -39.95 -48.05 -1.23
N ALA A 11 -39.90 -49.02 -0.32
CA ALA A 11 -41.08 -49.64 0.28
C ALA A 11 -41.03 -49.42 1.80
N GLN A 12 -40.97 -48.16 2.22
CA GLN A 12 -41.18 -47.73 3.61
C GLN A 12 -42.32 -46.72 3.63
N GLY A 13 -43.53 -47.20 3.36
CA GLY A 13 -44.75 -46.39 3.38
C GLY A 13 -45.76 -46.78 4.46
N ASP A 14 -45.86 -48.07 4.81
CA ASP A 14 -47.11 -48.56 5.41
C ASP A 14 -47.02 -49.12 6.84
N ASP A 15 -45.83 -49.28 7.44
CA ASP A 15 -45.73 -49.94 8.75
C ASP A 15 -45.88 -49.04 9.97
N HIS A 16 -45.67 -47.72 9.84
CA HIS A 16 -45.88 -46.79 10.96
C HIS A 16 -47.36 -46.56 11.26
N GLY A 17 -48.22 -46.59 10.23
CA GLY A 17 -49.68 -46.59 10.40
C GLY A 17 -50.17 -47.86 11.11
N ASN A 18 -49.48 -48.98 10.89
CA ASN A 18 -49.77 -50.28 11.47
C ASN A 18 -49.45 -50.33 12.98
N VAL A 19 -48.29 -49.83 13.41
CA VAL A 19 -47.88 -49.85 14.83
C VAL A 19 -48.76 -48.93 15.69
N ALA A 20 -49.06 -47.72 15.22
CA ALA A 20 -49.94 -46.80 15.95
C ALA A 20 -51.38 -47.37 16.08
N ALA A 21 -51.88 -48.01 15.02
CA ALA A 21 -53.17 -48.69 15.04
C ALA A 21 -53.16 -49.91 15.99
N LYS A 22 -52.08 -50.69 16.01
CA LYS A 22 -51.87 -51.83 16.93
C LYS A 22 -51.82 -51.37 18.38
N ILE A 23 -51.03 -50.35 18.71
CA ILE A 23 -50.97 -49.80 20.08
C ILE A 23 -52.35 -49.30 20.51
N LYS A 24 -53.08 -48.61 19.63
CA LYS A 24 -54.44 -48.14 19.91
C LYS A 24 -55.40 -49.31 20.16
N SER A 25 -55.33 -50.36 19.35
CA SER A 25 -56.11 -51.59 19.52
C SER A 25 -55.76 -52.31 20.82
N CYS A 26 -54.47 -52.46 21.16
CA CYS A 26 -54.02 -53.00 22.44
C CYS A 26 -54.52 -52.18 23.63
N CYS A 27 -54.48 -50.85 23.56
CA CYS A 27 -55.01 -49.98 24.62
C CYS A 27 -56.51 -50.20 24.82
N GLN A 28 -57.28 -50.31 23.73
CA GLN A 28 -58.71 -50.60 23.79
C GLN A 28 -58.98 -51.99 24.39
N GLU A 29 -58.22 -52.99 23.99
CA GLU A 29 -58.37 -54.37 24.46
C GLU A 29 -57.96 -54.54 25.93
N VAL A 30 -56.87 -53.91 26.37
CA VAL A 30 -56.49 -53.85 27.79
C VAL A 30 -57.57 -53.15 28.60
N SER A 31 -58.20 -52.10 28.07
CA SER A 31 -59.28 -51.39 28.75
C SER A 31 -60.53 -52.28 28.89
N ARG A 32 -60.86 -53.06 27.85
CA ARG A 32 -61.92 -54.06 27.86
C ARG A 32 -61.64 -55.16 28.89
N LEU A 33 -60.45 -55.75 28.86
CA LEU A 33 -60.04 -56.81 29.80
C LEU A 33 -60.00 -56.32 31.24
N ARG A 34 -59.56 -55.08 31.50
CA ARG A 34 -59.63 -54.48 32.85
C ARG A 34 -61.06 -54.43 33.36
N LEU A 35 -62.01 -54.04 32.51
CA LEU A 35 -63.43 -54.01 32.89
C LEU A 35 -63.95 -55.43 33.17
N GLU A 36 -63.57 -56.42 32.37
CA GLU A 36 -63.99 -57.81 32.57
C GLU A 36 -63.38 -58.46 33.81
N VAL A 37 -62.11 -58.19 34.09
CA VAL A 37 -61.45 -58.62 35.34
C VAL A 37 -62.17 -58.02 36.54
N ASN A 38 -62.48 -56.71 36.52
CA ASN A 38 -63.21 -56.07 37.62
C ASN A 38 -64.59 -56.71 37.82
N LYS A 39 -65.35 -56.96 36.75
CA LYS A 39 -66.65 -57.66 36.83
C LYS A 39 -66.51 -59.08 37.39
N ALA A 40 -65.48 -59.82 36.96
CA ALA A 40 -65.22 -61.17 37.45
C ALA A 40 -64.83 -61.16 38.94
N GLN A 41 -64.05 -60.17 39.39
CA GLN A 41 -63.69 -59.99 40.80
C GLN A 41 -64.91 -59.64 41.67
N GLU A 42 -65.78 -58.76 41.19
CA GLU A 42 -67.06 -58.45 41.85
C GLU A 42 -67.94 -59.70 41.98
N ALA A 43 -68.09 -60.46 40.90
CA ALA A 43 -68.86 -61.71 40.90
C ALA A 43 -68.24 -62.78 41.83
N LEU A 44 -66.91 -62.87 41.85
CA LEU A 44 -66.17 -63.78 42.75
C LEU A 44 -66.40 -63.41 44.22
N SER A 45 -66.37 -62.12 44.53
CA SER A 45 -66.66 -61.60 45.88
C SER A 45 -68.09 -61.92 46.31
N ALA A 46 -69.07 -61.69 45.43
CA ALA A 46 -70.48 -62.01 45.69
C ALA A 46 -70.71 -63.52 45.88
N ALA A 47 -70.14 -64.36 45.02
CA ALA A 47 -70.24 -65.82 45.13
C ALA A 47 -69.55 -66.35 46.41
N HIS A 48 -68.43 -65.75 46.83
CA HIS A 48 -67.78 -66.09 48.08
C HIS A 48 -68.66 -65.79 49.29
N GLN A 49 -69.30 -64.62 49.31
CA GLN A 49 -70.24 -64.25 50.37
C GLN A 49 -71.45 -65.20 50.41
N GLU A 50 -71.99 -65.57 49.24
CA GLU A 50 -73.10 -66.53 49.15
C GLU A 50 -72.70 -67.90 49.69
N LEU A 51 -71.53 -68.42 49.31
CA LEU A 51 -70.99 -69.67 49.84
C LEU A 51 -70.85 -69.66 51.35
N ASP A 52 -70.32 -68.59 51.92
CA ASP A 52 -70.19 -68.46 53.36
C ASP A 52 -71.55 -68.47 54.06
N THR A 53 -72.59 -67.86 53.47
CA THR A 53 -73.93 -67.91 54.04
C THR A 53 -74.55 -69.31 53.94
N LEU A 54 -74.37 -70.02 52.82
CA LEU A 54 -74.88 -71.39 52.63
C LEU A 54 -74.17 -72.38 53.56
N ARG A 55 -72.85 -72.26 53.74
CA ARG A 55 -72.07 -73.07 54.68
C ARG A 55 -72.59 -72.92 56.11
N ARG A 56 -72.82 -71.68 56.56
CA ARG A 56 -73.39 -71.42 57.90
C ARG A 56 -74.79 -72.02 58.04
N LYS A 57 -75.65 -71.90 57.01
CA LYS A 57 -77.00 -72.48 57.03
C LYS A 57 -76.98 -74.01 57.07
N SER A 58 -76.14 -74.65 56.25
CA SER A 58 -75.96 -76.11 56.25
C SER A 58 -75.55 -76.59 57.63
N GLN A 59 -74.51 -75.97 58.22
CA GLN A 59 -74.01 -76.33 59.54
C GLN A 59 -75.06 -76.18 60.64
N MET A 60 -75.87 -75.11 60.61
CA MET A 60 -76.97 -74.92 61.56
C MET A 60 -78.04 -76.03 61.42
N SER A 61 -78.45 -76.34 60.19
CA SER A 61 -79.43 -77.39 59.93
C SER A 61 -78.90 -78.80 60.27
N GLU A 62 -77.62 -79.08 60.03
CA GLU A 62 -76.95 -80.32 60.45
C GLU A 62 -76.94 -80.47 61.98
N ASN A 63 -76.60 -79.40 62.71
CA ASN A 63 -76.64 -79.37 64.17
C ASN A 63 -78.06 -79.60 64.72
N GLU A 64 -79.08 -79.02 64.08
CA GLU A 64 -80.49 -79.22 64.44
C GLU A 64 -80.95 -80.66 64.19
N VAL A 65 -80.54 -81.27 63.07
CA VAL A 65 -80.80 -82.69 62.79
C VAL A 65 -80.14 -83.57 63.84
N ALA A 66 -78.89 -83.32 64.21
CA ALA A 66 -78.19 -84.06 65.26
C ALA A 66 -78.91 -83.95 66.62
N LEU A 67 -79.34 -82.74 67.00
CA LEU A 67 -80.10 -82.51 68.23
C LEU A 67 -81.45 -83.26 68.24
N LEU A 68 -82.15 -83.31 67.11
CA LEU A 68 -83.39 -84.07 66.97
C LEU A 68 -83.16 -85.57 67.00
N GLN A 69 -82.05 -86.05 66.43
CA GLN A 69 -81.64 -87.44 66.48
C GLN A 69 -81.32 -87.90 67.91
N ASP A 70 -80.63 -87.07 68.70
CA ASP A 70 -80.38 -87.32 70.13
C ASP A 70 -81.69 -87.37 70.93
N LYS A 71 -82.64 -86.47 70.65
CA LYS A 71 -83.94 -86.42 71.34
C LYS A 71 -84.84 -87.62 71.02
N LEU A 72 -84.75 -88.16 69.80
CA LEU A 72 -85.50 -89.35 69.37
C LEU A 72 -84.96 -90.63 70.01
N GLN A 73 -83.64 -90.74 70.25
CA GLN A 73 -83.05 -91.92 70.92
C GLN A 73 -83.50 -92.13 72.38
N VAL A 74 -84.10 -91.12 73.02
CA VAL A 74 -84.45 -91.12 74.45
C VAL A 74 -85.95 -91.36 74.70
N ARG A 75 -86.78 -91.54 73.65
CA ARG A 75 -88.24 -91.68 73.78
C ARG A 75 -88.73 -93.05 73.33
N ASP A 76 -89.61 -93.66 74.14
CA ASP A 76 -90.29 -94.92 73.83
C ASP A 76 -91.70 -94.67 73.27
N GLY A 77 -91.86 -94.80 71.94
CA GLY A 77 -93.04 -95.35 71.27
C GLY A 77 -94.37 -94.58 71.35
N SER A 78 -94.38 -93.24 71.19
CA SER A 78 -95.63 -92.43 71.20
C SER A 78 -95.85 -91.64 69.90
N GLU A 79 -97.09 -91.15 69.66
CA GLU A 79 -97.44 -90.29 68.52
C GLU A 79 -96.53 -89.03 68.38
N THR A 80 -95.94 -88.56 69.48
CA THR A 80 -94.98 -87.45 69.44
C THR A 80 -93.66 -87.82 68.75
N GLU A 81 -93.25 -89.09 68.83
CA GLU A 81 -92.06 -89.59 68.15
C GLU A 81 -92.24 -89.55 66.62
N SER A 82 -93.44 -89.86 66.12
CA SER A 82 -93.79 -89.75 64.69
C SER A 82 -93.67 -88.31 64.17
N GLN A 83 -94.10 -87.31 64.96
CA GLN A 83 -94.00 -85.90 64.57
C GLN A 83 -92.54 -85.40 64.56
N PHE A 84 -91.71 -85.83 65.52
CA PHE A 84 -90.28 -85.53 65.51
C PHE A 84 -89.53 -86.25 64.39
N GLN A 85 -89.99 -87.45 64.03
CA GLN A 85 -89.48 -88.25 62.92
C GLN A 85 -89.77 -87.55 61.57
N GLU A 86 -91.00 -87.08 61.34
CA GLU A 86 -91.36 -86.28 60.15
C GLU A 86 -90.55 -84.97 60.06
N LEU A 87 -90.40 -84.24 61.17
CA LEU A 87 -89.62 -83.00 61.22
C LEU A 87 -88.13 -83.25 60.92
N ARG A 88 -87.56 -84.34 61.44
CA ARG A 88 -86.18 -84.74 61.18
C ARG A 88 -85.99 -85.11 59.72
N ASP A 89 -86.89 -85.90 59.14
CA ASP A 89 -86.79 -86.33 57.75
C ASP A 89 -86.94 -85.13 56.78
N GLU A 90 -87.78 -84.17 57.13
CA GLU A 90 -87.93 -82.89 56.43
C GLU A 90 -86.67 -82.01 56.55
N LEU A 91 -86.08 -81.88 57.75
CA LEU A 91 -84.80 -81.18 57.94
C LEU A 91 -83.64 -81.88 57.21
N GLN A 92 -83.58 -83.21 57.21
CA GLN A 92 -82.60 -83.98 56.43
C GLN A 92 -82.78 -83.78 54.91
N ARG A 93 -84.02 -83.60 54.45
CA ARG A 93 -84.30 -83.23 53.05
C ARG A 93 -83.81 -81.81 52.76
N GLN A 94 -83.97 -80.87 53.69
CA GLN A 94 -83.46 -79.50 53.56
C GLN A 94 -81.93 -79.44 53.61
N VAL A 95 -81.27 -80.22 54.47
CA VAL A 95 -79.81 -80.37 54.51
C VAL A 95 -79.31 -80.87 53.15
N ARG A 96 -79.88 -81.96 52.61
CA ARG A 96 -79.50 -82.46 51.28
C ARG A 96 -79.68 -81.42 50.17
N LEU A 97 -80.75 -80.62 50.22
CA LEU A 97 -80.97 -79.54 49.26
C LEU A 97 -79.96 -78.39 49.43
N LEU A 98 -79.55 -78.07 50.66
CA LEU A 98 -78.52 -77.07 50.95
C LEU A 98 -77.13 -77.54 50.53
N GLU A 99 -76.78 -78.81 50.77
CA GLU A 99 -75.55 -79.44 50.29
C GLU A 99 -75.47 -79.42 48.76
N GLU A 100 -76.57 -79.75 48.07
CA GLU A 100 -76.62 -79.71 46.60
C GLU A 100 -76.45 -78.27 46.07
N LYS A 101 -77.10 -77.28 46.70
CA LYS A 101 -76.91 -75.86 46.37
C LYS A 101 -75.48 -75.40 46.62
N LEU A 102 -74.91 -75.79 47.77
CA LEU A 102 -73.54 -75.45 48.15
C LEU A 102 -72.54 -76.03 47.13
N LEU A 103 -72.69 -77.29 46.74
CA LEU A 103 -71.85 -77.93 45.73
C LEU A 103 -71.93 -77.20 44.37
N ARG A 104 -73.14 -76.81 43.94
CA ARG A 104 -73.33 -76.04 42.69
C ARG A 104 -72.67 -74.66 42.76
N THR A 105 -72.85 -73.94 43.87
CA THR A 105 -72.23 -72.62 44.05
C THR A 105 -70.71 -72.72 44.21
N GLU A 106 -70.18 -73.79 44.82
CA GLU A 106 -68.73 -74.01 44.91
C GLU A 106 -68.11 -74.27 43.54
N THR A 107 -68.81 -75.06 42.71
CA THR A 107 -68.41 -75.30 41.32
C THR A 107 -68.39 -73.99 40.52
N ALA A 108 -69.46 -73.20 40.59
CA ALA A 108 -69.55 -71.90 39.94
C ALA A 108 -68.47 -70.90 40.43
N TYR A 109 -68.17 -70.90 41.74
CA TYR A 109 -67.10 -70.06 42.30
C TYR A 109 -65.72 -70.44 41.73
N GLN A 110 -65.41 -71.74 41.61
CA GLN A 110 -64.15 -72.19 41.02
C GLN A 110 -64.05 -71.81 39.55
N GLU A 111 -65.14 -71.91 38.79
CA GLU A 111 -65.20 -71.48 37.39
C GLU A 111 -64.94 -69.97 37.24
N ILE A 112 -65.59 -69.14 38.06
CA ILE A 112 -65.36 -67.68 38.06
C ILE A 112 -63.91 -67.35 38.43
N LYS A 113 -63.35 -68.04 39.44
CA LYS A 113 -61.96 -67.88 39.88
C LYS A 113 -60.95 -68.26 38.78
N GLN A 114 -61.22 -69.33 38.05
CA GLN A 114 -60.39 -69.73 36.91
C GLN A 114 -60.48 -68.69 35.78
N ARG A 115 -61.68 -68.19 35.49
CA ARG A 115 -61.90 -67.16 34.47
C ARG A 115 -61.19 -65.84 34.79
N GLU A 116 -61.23 -65.38 36.04
CA GLU A 116 -60.52 -64.17 36.49
C GLU A 116 -59.00 -64.30 36.33
N ARG A 117 -58.44 -65.48 36.64
CA ARG A 117 -57.02 -65.78 36.42
C ARG A 117 -56.64 -65.75 34.93
N ILE A 118 -57.45 -66.35 34.06
CA ILE A 118 -57.20 -66.36 32.61
C ILE A 118 -57.21 -64.93 32.06
N LEU A 119 -58.23 -64.14 32.38
CA LEU A 119 -58.34 -62.74 31.93
C LEU A 119 -57.17 -61.87 32.44
N THR A 120 -56.69 -62.13 33.66
CA THR A 120 -55.53 -61.43 34.21
C THR A 120 -54.25 -61.75 33.44
N LEU A 121 -54.02 -63.04 33.14
CA LEU A 121 -52.87 -63.48 32.34
C LEU A 121 -52.91 -62.93 30.91
N GLU A 122 -54.08 -62.91 30.27
CA GLU A 122 -54.27 -62.34 28.93
C GLU A 122 -53.95 -60.83 28.91
N LYS A 123 -54.46 -60.08 29.90
CA LYS A 123 -54.17 -58.65 30.06
C LYS A 123 -52.66 -58.40 30.23
N ASP A 124 -51.98 -59.19 31.06
CA ASP A 124 -50.54 -59.02 31.31
C ASP A 124 -49.70 -59.41 30.08
N ALA A 125 -50.11 -60.44 29.33
CA ALA A 125 -49.47 -60.83 28.07
C ALA A 125 -49.57 -59.72 27.00
N ILE A 126 -50.75 -59.11 26.84
CA ILE A 126 -50.95 -58.00 25.90
C ILE A 126 -50.12 -56.77 26.31
N LEU A 127 -50.08 -56.44 27.61
CA LEU A 127 -49.27 -55.34 28.11
C LEU A 127 -47.77 -55.54 27.84
N LYS A 128 -47.27 -56.77 28.02
CA LYS A 128 -45.87 -57.10 27.74
C LYS A 128 -45.55 -56.94 26.24
N SER A 129 -46.38 -57.53 25.36
CA SER A 129 -46.22 -57.42 23.91
C SER A 129 -46.26 -55.96 23.44
N CYS A 130 -47.21 -55.16 23.94
CA CYS A 130 -47.31 -53.74 23.61
C CYS A 130 -46.08 -52.95 24.10
N GLY A 131 -45.50 -53.31 25.24
CA GLY A 131 -44.26 -52.73 25.75
C GLY A 131 -43.06 -53.00 24.86
N GLU A 132 -42.92 -54.24 24.37
CA GLU A 132 -41.87 -54.67 23.44
C GLU A 132 -41.98 -53.96 22.09
N GLU A 133 -43.18 -53.92 21.49
CA GLU A 133 -43.44 -53.21 20.23
C GLU A 133 -43.15 -51.70 20.35
N LYS A 134 -43.56 -51.08 21.47
CA LYS A 134 -43.25 -49.66 21.72
C LYS A 134 -41.75 -49.41 21.82
N MET A 135 -41.01 -50.28 22.52
CA MET A 135 -39.56 -50.17 22.64
C MET A 135 -38.86 -50.29 21.29
N GLN A 136 -39.29 -51.25 20.47
CA GLN A 136 -38.77 -51.44 19.12
C GLN A 136 -39.05 -50.23 18.22
N ALA A 137 -40.28 -49.68 18.26
CA ALA A 137 -40.63 -48.49 17.49
C ALA A 137 -39.78 -47.27 17.89
N VAL A 138 -39.53 -47.08 19.20
CA VAL A 138 -38.65 -46.01 19.69
C VAL A 138 -37.23 -46.19 19.20
N GLU A 139 -36.68 -47.41 19.24
CA GLU A 139 -35.31 -47.68 18.78
C GLU A 139 -35.15 -47.47 17.27
N VAL A 140 -36.14 -47.90 16.47
CA VAL A 140 -36.18 -47.64 15.02
C VAL A 140 -36.21 -46.15 14.72
N CYS A 141 -37.09 -45.38 15.39
CA CYS A 141 -37.15 -43.93 15.22
C CYS A 141 -35.83 -43.25 15.62
N LYS A 142 -35.24 -43.64 16.74
CA LYS A 142 -33.95 -43.13 17.21
C LYS A 142 -32.85 -43.40 16.18
N ASN A 143 -32.74 -44.62 15.65
CA ASN A 143 -31.73 -44.96 14.66
C ASN A 143 -31.94 -44.21 13.35
N SER A 144 -33.17 -44.09 12.87
CA SER A 144 -33.51 -43.29 11.69
C SER A 144 -33.11 -41.82 11.84
N ILE A 145 -33.40 -41.20 12.99
CA ILE A 145 -32.98 -39.82 13.29
C ILE A 145 -31.46 -39.69 13.30
N LEU A 146 -30.74 -40.63 13.95
CA LEU A 146 -29.28 -40.61 13.99
C LEU A 146 -28.66 -40.77 12.60
N GLU A 147 -29.19 -41.67 11.76
CA GLU A 147 -28.73 -41.85 10.37
C GLU A 147 -28.94 -40.58 9.54
N MET A 148 -30.11 -39.95 9.66
CA MET A 148 -30.37 -38.67 8.98
C MET A 148 -29.40 -37.58 9.43
N HIS A 149 -29.15 -37.43 10.73
CA HIS A 149 -28.19 -36.46 11.26
C HIS A 149 -26.76 -36.75 10.82
N HIS A 150 -26.32 -38.01 10.88
CA HIS A 150 -25.00 -38.40 10.39
C HIS A 150 -24.84 -38.16 8.89
N GLY A 151 -25.87 -38.46 8.10
CA GLY A 151 -25.91 -38.16 6.67
C GLY A 151 -25.84 -36.66 6.37
N ALA A 152 -26.59 -35.84 7.11
CA ALA A 152 -26.56 -34.38 6.98
C ALA A 152 -25.19 -33.80 7.36
N MET A 153 -24.63 -34.23 8.50
CA MET A 153 -23.28 -33.81 8.92
C MET A 153 -22.20 -34.22 7.93
N ARG A 154 -22.32 -35.40 7.32
CA ARG A 154 -21.37 -35.86 6.30
C ARG A 154 -21.41 -34.94 5.06
N ARG A 155 -22.60 -34.64 4.54
CA ARG A 155 -22.76 -33.71 3.41
C ARG A 155 -22.20 -32.33 3.71
N LEU A 156 -22.51 -31.77 4.87
CA LEU A 156 -21.97 -30.47 5.29
C LEU A 156 -20.44 -30.46 5.38
N ARG A 157 -19.83 -31.54 5.87
CA ARG A 157 -18.37 -31.68 5.91
C ARG A 157 -17.78 -31.77 4.50
N GLU A 158 -18.40 -32.53 3.61
CA GLU A 158 -17.96 -32.65 2.21
C GLU A 158 -18.07 -31.31 1.47
N GLU A 159 -19.17 -30.57 1.66
CA GLU A 159 -19.35 -29.23 1.10
C GLU A 159 -18.31 -28.23 1.66
N LEU A 160 -18.08 -28.22 2.97
CA LEU A 160 -17.05 -27.38 3.59
C LEU A 160 -15.65 -27.70 3.07
N LEU A 161 -15.31 -28.98 2.91
CA LEU A 161 -14.03 -29.41 2.33
C LEU A 161 -13.92 -28.95 0.87
N SER A 162 -14.96 -29.15 0.07
CA SER A 162 -14.98 -28.69 -1.33
C SER A 162 -14.82 -27.18 -1.46
N LEU A 163 -15.49 -26.39 -0.61
CA LEU A 163 -15.35 -24.93 -0.59
C LEU A 163 -13.94 -24.51 -0.16
N SER A 164 -13.38 -25.17 0.85
CA SER A 164 -12.01 -24.90 1.31
C SER A 164 -10.96 -25.20 0.23
N GLU A 165 -11.13 -26.32 -0.50
CA GLU A 165 -10.25 -26.67 -1.62
C GLU A 165 -10.38 -25.68 -2.78
N GLN A 166 -11.60 -25.23 -3.08
CA GLN A 166 -11.85 -24.22 -4.10
C GLN A 166 -11.21 -22.87 -3.74
N GLU A 167 -11.35 -22.41 -2.50
CA GLU A 167 -10.74 -21.18 -2.01
C GLU A 167 -9.21 -21.28 -2.06
N LYS A 168 -8.64 -22.40 -1.60
CA LYS A 168 -7.20 -22.66 -1.68
C LYS A 168 -6.70 -22.64 -3.13
N ALA A 169 -7.44 -23.23 -4.06
CA ALA A 169 -7.11 -23.21 -5.49
C ALA A 169 -7.20 -21.80 -6.09
N GLN A 170 -8.18 -20.99 -5.65
CA GLN A 170 -8.33 -19.60 -6.07
C GLN A 170 -7.17 -18.74 -5.57
N VAL A 171 -6.86 -18.80 -4.27
CA VAL A 171 -5.74 -18.07 -3.66
C VAL A 171 -4.42 -18.46 -4.33
N LYS A 172 -4.20 -19.75 -4.61
CA LYS A 172 -3.02 -20.22 -5.33
C LYS A 172 -2.90 -19.56 -6.72
N ARG A 173 -3.98 -19.56 -7.51
CA ARG A 173 -4.01 -18.91 -8.84
C ARG A 173 -3.74 -17.41 -8.74
N ASP A 174 -4.33 -16.71 -7.77
CA ASP A 174 -4.12 -15.28 -7.58
C ASP A 174 -2.68 -14.95 -7.17
N CYS A 175 -2.06 -15.78 -6.33
CA CYS A 175 -0.65 -15.67 -5.98
C CYS A 175 0.25 -15.93 -7.19
N GLU A 176 -0.03 -16.95 -7.99
CA GLU A 176 0.74 -17.29 -9.20
C GLU A 176 0.68 -16.16 -10.23
N MET A 177 -0.50 -15.57 -10.47
CA MET A 177 -0.64 -14.40 -11.34
C MET A 177 0.18 -13.21 -10.83
N LYS A 178 0.10 -12.88 -9.54
CA LYS A 178 0.89 -11.79 -8.95
C LYS A 178 2.40 -12.01 -9.09
N ILE A 179 2.87 -13.25 -8.90
CA ILE A 179 4.28 -13.60 -9.09
C ILE A 179 4.68 -13.39 -10.55
N GLN A 180 3.83 -13.78 -11.50
CA GLN A 180 4.09 -13.60 -12.93
C GLN A 180 4.13 -12.11 -13.30
N ASP A 181 3.19 -11.30 -12.81
CA ASP A 181 3.17 -9.84 -13.02
C ASP A 181 4.42 -9.16 -12.43
N LEU A 182 4.83 -9.54 -11.22
CA LEU A 182 6.06 -9.03 -10.61
C LEU A 182 7.31 -9.47 -11.38
N SER A 183 7.32 -10.71 -11.89
CA SER A 183 8.45 -11.24 -12.67
C SER A 183 8.60 -10.52 -14.00
N THR A 184 7.49 -10.25 -14.69
CA THR A 184 7.51 -9.46 -15.93
C THR A 184 7.94 -8.02 -15.67
N SER A 185 7.41 -7.37 -14.63
CA SER A 185 7.83 -6.03 -14.22
C SER A 185 9.33 -5.97 -13.87
N TYR A 186 9.82 -6.95 -13.12
CA TYR A 186 11.25 -7.07 -12.81
C TYR A 186 12.11 -7.22 -14.07
N SER A 187 11.68 -8.06 -15.02
CA SER A 187 12.41 -8.23 -16.29
C SER A 187 12.49 -6.93 -17.11
N THR A 188 11.40 -6.16 -17.16
CA THR A 188 11.35 -4.85 -17.83
C THR A 188 12.26 -3.83 -17.15
N LEU A 189 12.27 -3.81 -15.81
CA LEU A 189 13.16 -2.93 -15.05
C LEU A 189 14.62 -3.31 -15.28
N GLN A 190 14.93 -4.61 -15.29
CA GLN A 190 16.26 -5.11 -15.55
C GLN A 190 16.75 -4.73 -16.96
N GLN A 191 15.86 -4.79 -17.96
CA GLN A 191 16.17 -4.32 -19.31
C GLN A 191 16.46 -2.82 -19.33
N THR A 192 15.59 -2.01 -18.71
CA THR A 192 15.80 -0.55 -18.59
C THR A 192 17.15 -0.23 -17.93
N ILE A 193 17.54 -0.95 -16.88
CA ILE A 193 18.84 -0.78 -16.22
C ILE A 193 20.00 -1.09 -17.18
N ASN A 194 19.87 -2.16 -17.98
CA ASN A 194 20.90 -2.52 -18.96
C ASN A 194 21.02 -1.44 -20.06
N ASP A 195 19.89 -0.93 -20.56
CA ASP A 195 19.87 0.14 -21.56
C ASP A 195 20.54 1.41 -21.02
N ILE A 196 20.24 1.80 -19.76
CA ILE A 196 20.88 2.95 -19.11
C ILE A 196 22.39 2.73 -18.94
N LYS A 197 22.82 1.52 -18.56
CA LYS A 197 24.25 1.20 -18.45
C LYS A 197 24.96 1.33 -19.80
N GLU A 198 24.35 0.86 -20.89
CA GLU A 198 24.91 0.99 -22.23
C GLU A 198 25.02 2.46 -22.66
N LEU A 199 23.97 3.26 -22.43
CA LEU A 199 24.00 4.70 -22.66
C LEU A 199 25.09 5.40 -21.86
N TYR A 200 25.27 5.02 -20.60
CA TYR A 200 26.32 5.57 -19.74
C TYR A 200 27.73 5.24 -20.27
N VAL A 201 27.96 4.01 -20.75
CA VAL A 201 29.22 3.61 -21.38
C VAL A 201 29.49 4.45 -22.61
N ARG A 202 28.51 4.57 -23.54
CA ARG A 202 28.66 5.40 -24.75
C ARG A 202 28.94 6.86 -24.41
N SER A 203 28.25 7.43 -23.43
CA SER A 203 28.48 8.80 -22.97
C SER A 203 29.89 9.00 -22.40
N CYS A 204 30.42 8.01 -21.68
CA CYS A 204 31.78 8.04 -21.16
C CYS A 204 32.83 7.94 -22.29
N GLU A 205 32.59 7.14 -23.33
CA GLU A 205 33.46 7.04 -24.50
C GLU A 205 33.46 8.34 -25.32
N GLU A 206 32.28 8.94 -25.54
CA GLU A 206 32.15 10.24 -26.21
C GLU A 206 32.88 11.33 -25.42
N LYS A 207 32.69 11.36 -24.09
CA LYS A 207 33.41 12.30 -23.21
C LYS A 207 34.92 12.18 -23.38
N ARG A 208 35.49 10.96 -23.33
CA ARG A 208 36.94 10.75 -23.50
C ARG A 208 37.42 11.23 -24.87
N THR A 209 36.63 10.99 -25.92
CA THR A 209 36.93 11.43 -27.29
C THR A 209 36.96 12.95 -27.39
N LEU A 210 35.98 13.63 -26.79
CA LEU A 210 35.93 15.09 -26.73
C LEU A 210 37.07 15.67 -25.89
N GLU A 211 37.40 15.07 -24.74
CA GLU A 211 38.52 15.49 -23.91
C GLU A 211 39.85 15.38 -24.67
N ALA A 212 40.08 14.27 -25.38
CA ALA A 212 41.26 14.10 -26.24
C ALA A 212 41.31 15.18 -27.34
N ARG A 213 40.17 15.47 -27.99
CA ARG A 213 40.10 16.51 -29.02
C ARG A 213 40.37 17.91 -28.47
N ILE A 214 39.91 18.23 -27.27
CA ILE A 214 40.21 19.49 -26.61
C ILE A 214 41.71 19.59 -26.31
N THR A 215 42.35 18.52 -25.83
CA THR A 215 43.80 18.50 -25.58
C THR A 215 44.60 18.72 -26.87
N GLU A 216 44.21 18.07 -27.97
CA GLU A 216 44.81 18.30 -29.29
C GLU A 216 44.69 19.77 -29.71
N LEU A 217 43.49 20.34 -29.69
CA LEU A 217 43.25 21.72 -30.08
C LEU A 217 44.02 22.73 -29.22
N LEU A 218 44.19 22.46 -27.92
CA LEU A 218 45.03 23.28 -27.06
C LEU A 218 46.50 23.23 -27.49
N SER A 219 47.02 22.04 -27.81
CA SER A 219 48.39 21.90 -28.31
C SER A 219 48.61 22.55 -29.68
N GLU A 220 47.64 22.46 -30.59
CA GLU A 220 47.63 23.16 -31.89
C GLU A 220 47.61 24.68 -31.70
N ARG A 221 46.83 25.18 -30.74
CA ARG A 221 46.80 26.60 -30.40
C ARG A 221 48.14 27.08 -29.85
N GLU A 222 48.76 26.33 -28.95
CA GLU A 222 50.06 26.69 -28.35
C GLU A 222 51.19 26.68 -29.37
N THR A 223 51.19 25.73 -30.30
CA THR A 223 52.15 25.67 -31.41
C THR A 223 51.96 26.86 -32.36
N LEU A 224 50.73 27.12 -32.81
CA LEU A 224 50.41 28.30 -33.62
C LEU A 224 50.81 29.61 -32.94
N ALA A 225 50.52 29.76 -31.63
CA ALA A 225 50.90 30.94 -30.88
C ALA A 225 52.43 31.15 -30.90
N ARG A 226 53.20 30.10 -30.60
CA ARG A 226 54.67 30.15 -30.67
C ARG A 226 55.18 30.49 -32.06
N GLU A 227 54.67 29.83 -33.11
CA GLU A 227 55.08 30.10 -34.49
C GLU A 227 54.76 31.54 -34.92
N THR A 228 53.59 32.07 -34.52
CA THR A 228 53.23 33.47 -34.80
C THR A 228 54.12 34.45 -34.05
N GLU A 229 54.45 34.16 -32.79
CA GLU A 229 55.34 35.00 -31.99
C GLU A 229 56.76 35.01 -32.59
N GLU A 230 57.32 33.84 -32.92
CA GLU A 230 58.64 33.72 -33.56
C GLU A 230 58.69 34.48 -34.89
N ARG A 231 57.64 34.35 -35.71
CA ARG A 231 57.51 35.09 -36.98
C ARG A 231 57.47 36.60 -36.75
N LEU A 232 56.64 37.08 -35.83
CA LEU A 232 56.55 38.52 -35.51
C LEU A 232 57.87 39.04 -34.94
N GLN A 233 58.56 38.28 -34.08
CA GLN A 233 59.88 38.65 -33.57
C GLN A 233 60.92 38.72 -34.70
N ALA A 234 60.88 37.79 -35.67
CA ALA A 234 61.77 37.82 -36.83
C ALA A 234 61.50 39.03 -37.73
N GLU A 235 60.22 39.33 -38.01
CA GLU A 235 59.79 40.51 -38.76
C GLU A 235 60.21 41.80 -38.04
N PHE A 236 60.02 41.89 -36.72
CA PHE A 236 60.42 43.04 -35.93
C PHE A 236 61.94 43.26 -35.93
N LYS A 237 62.73 42.18 -35.78
CA LYS A 237 64.21 42.24 -35.91
C LYS A 237 64.64 42.72 -37.29
N GLU A 238 63.97 42.27 -38.35
CA GLU A 238 64.27 42.71 -39.72
C GLU A 238 63.92 44.19 -39.93
N VAL A 239 62.77 44.65 -39.42
CA VAL A 239 62.40 46.07 -39.45
C VAL A 239 63.43 46.92 -38.71
N LEU A 240 63.81 46.53 -37.48
CA LEU A 240 64.85 47.23 -36.72
C LEU A 240 66.17 47.28 -37.47
N ARG A 241 66.60 46.17 -38.08
CA ARG A 241 67.84 46.13 -38.89
C ARG A 241 67.78 47.09 -40.08
N LYS A 242 66.64 47.14 -40.79
CA LYS A 242 66.43 48.09 -41.92
C LYS A 242 66.44 49.54 -41.46
N VAL A 243 65.78 49.85 -40.35
CA VAL A 243 65.75 51.20 -39.78
C VAL A 243 67.15 51.61 -39.31
N HIS A 244 67.86 50.72 -38.62
CA HIS A 244 69.21 51.00 -38.15
C HIS A 244 70.17 51.29 -39.30
N ARG A 245 70.18 50.46 -40.36
CA ARG A 245 70.98 50.74 -41.57
C ARG A 245 70.63 52.08 -42.20
N ARG A 246 69.34 52.38 -42.39
CA ARG A 246 68.92 53.67 -42.97
C ARG A 246 69.37 54.84 -42.12
N TRP A 247 69.33 54.70 -40.79
CA TRP A 247 69.80 55.73 -39.88
C TRP A 247 71.33 55.87 -39.93
N GLU A 248 72.09 54.78 -39.98
CA GLU A 248 73.55 54.80 -40.16
C GLU A 248 73.93 55.47 -41.50
N ASP A 249 73.27 55.10 -42.59
CA ASP A 249 73.49 55.68 -43.93
C ASP A 249 73.21 57.19 -43.93
N GLU A 250 72.08 57.61 -43.33
CA GLU A 250 71.70 59.02 -43.24
C GLU A 250 72.67 59.82 -42.34
N MET A 251 73.09 59.26 -41.21
CA MET A 251 74.11 59.87 -40.34
C MET A 251 75.46 60.01 -41.04
N MET A 252 75.91 58.96 -41.76
CA MET A 252 77.16 59.01 -42.52
C MET A 252 77.09 60.03 -43.66
N LYS A 253 75.94 60.13 -44.32
CA LYS A 253 75.70 61.15 -45.35
C LYS A 253 75.74 62.56 -44.75
N GLN A 254 75.04 62.81 -43.64
CA GLN A 254 75.08 64.09 -42.93
C GLN A 254 76.50 64.45 -42.48
N PHE A 255 77.25 63.48 -41.95
CA PHE A 255 78.65 63.68 -41.56
C PHE A 255 79.54 64.01 -42.76
N GLN A 256 79.39 63.31 -43.89
CA GLN A 256 80.12 63.62 -45.12
C GLN A 256 79.79 65.01 -45.67
N GLU A 257 78.50 65.39 -45.66
CA GLU A 257 78.06 66.72 -46.08
C GLU A 257 78.62 67.81 -45.16
N GLN A 258 78.59 67.62 -43.84
CA GLN A 258 79.22 68.52 -42.87
C GLN A 258 80.73 68.64 -43.08
N PHE A 259 81.44 67.53 -43.25
CA PHE A 259 82.88 67.53 -43.49
C PHE A 259 83.25 68.26 -44.80
N GLN A 260 82.46 68.06 -45.86
CA GLN A 260 82.65 68.79 -47.12
C GLN A 260 82.39 70.30 -46.94
N GLN A 261 81.35 70.67 -46.21
CA GLN A 261 81.05 72.08 -45.88
C GLN A 261 82.19 72.73 -45.09
N GLU A 262 82.72 72.06 -44.07
CA GLU A 262 83.87 72.53 -43.29
C GLU A 262 85.13 72.66 -44.15
N MET A 263 85.40 71.70 -45.04
CA MET A 263 86.53 71.78 -45.96
C MET A 263 86.39 72.96 -46.94
N THR A 264 85.19 73.22 -47.47
CA THR A 264 84.94 74.39 -48.31
C THR A 264 85.08 75.69 -47.52
N ALA A 265 84.54 75.75 -46.29
CA ALA A 265 84.66 76.93 -45.43
C ALA A 265 86.11 77.22 -45.05
N MET A 266 86.90 76.20 -44.69
CA MET A 266 88.33 76.34 -44.40
C MET A 266 89.10 76.84 -45.64
N LYS A 267 88.74 76.36 -46.84
CA LYS A 267 89.37 76.81 -48.08
C LYS A 267 89.03 78.26 -48.39
N ASP A 268 87.77 78.65 -48.22
CA ASP A 268 87.34 80.04 -48.40
C ASP A 268 87.98 80.97 -47.35
N GLU A 269 88.11 80.53 -46.09
CA GLU A 269 88.83 81.25 -45.04
C GLU A 269 90.33 81.38 -45.37
N TYR A 270 90.97 80.32 -45.86
CA TYR A 270 92.35 80.35 -46.32
C TYR A 270 92.54 81.31 -47.49
N ASP A 271 91.64 81.29 -48.49
CA ASP A 271 91.69 82.18 -49.64
C ASP A 271 91.46 83.64 -49.24
N VAL A 272 90.54 83.91 -48.31
CA VAL A 272 90.32 85.24 -47.73
C VAL A 272 91.55 85.71 -46.94
N GLU A 273 92.15 84.84 -46.13
CA GLU A 273 93.35 85.18 -45.36
C GLU A 273 94.56 85.39 -46.28
N LYS A 274 94.69 84.61 -47.36
CA LYS A 274 95.69 84.82 -48.41
C LYS A 274 95.47 86.15 -49.14
N GLN A 275 94.22 86.48 -49.47
CA GLN A 275 93.90 87.76 -50.10
C GLN A 275 94.16 88.94 -49.14
N ARG A 276 93.93 88.78 -47.83
CA ARG A 276 94.35 89.77 -46.83
C ARG A 276 95.87 89.90 -46.74
N GLU A 277 96.61 88.79 -46.72
CA GLU A 277 98.07 88.80 -46.69
C GLU A 277 98.65 89.49 -47.94
N VAL A 278 98.04 89.27 -49.11
CA VAL A 278 98.37 89.97 -50.36
C VAL A 278 98.01 91.46 -50.28
N ALA A 279 96.83 91.80 -49.75
CA ALA A 279 96.41 93.18 -49.59
C ALA A 279 97.29 93.95 -48.58
N ASP A 280 97.75 93.31 -47.51
CA ASP A 280 98.69 93.90 -46.55
C ASP A 280 100.08 94.07 -47.17
N LYS A 281 100.56 93.11 -47.98
CA LYS A 281 101.80 93.27 -48.76
C LYS A 281 101.68 94.37 -49.83
N GLU A 282 100.53 94.52 -50.49
CA GLU A 282 100.25 95.64 -51.38
C GLU A 282 100.19 96.98 -50.64
N LYS A 283 99.65 97.00 -49.42
CA LYS A 283 99.58 98.18 -48.56
C LYS A 283 100.97 98.60 -48.07
N ASP A 284 101.84 97.65 -47.74
CA ASP A 284 103.21 97.93 -47.33
C ASP A 284 104.07 98.41 -48.52
N LEU A 285 103.90 97.82 -49.72
CA LEU A 285 104.49 98.34 -50.96
C LEU A 285 103.97 99.75 -51.33
N ARG A 286 102.69 100.05 -51.06
CA ARG A 286 102.11 101.40 -51.23
C ARG A 286 102.65 102.40 -50.21
N LYS A 287 103.01 101.98 -48.99
CA LYS A 287 103.67 102.83 -47.99
C LYS A 287 105.11 103.16 -48.38
N GLU A 288 105.88 102.19 -48.87
CA GLU A 288 107.25 102.43 -49.38
C GLU A 288 107.25 103.37 -50.60
N PHE A 289 106.25 103.25 -51.49
CA PHE A 289 106.09 104.16 -52.64
C PHE A 289 105.56 105.56 -52.25
N GLN A 290 104.86 105.70 -51.13
CA GLN A 290 104.35 106.99 -50.62
C GLN A 290 105.40 107.80 -49.85
N GLU A 291 106.37 107.16 -49.18
CA GLU A 291 107.46 107.87 -48.51
C GLU A 291 108.44 108.56 -49.48
N GLU A 292 108.53 108.11 -50.74
CA GLU A 292 109.34 108.74 -51.80
C GLU A 292 108.65 109.93 -52.50
N ILE A 293 107.31 109.98 -52.52
CA ILE A 293 106.53 111.04 -53.19
C ILE A 293 106.21 112.21 -52.25
N VAL A 294 106.13 111.98 -50.93
CA VAL A 294 105.82 113.00 -49.91
C VAL A 294 106.93 114.07 -49.76
N LYS A 295 108.16 113.81 -50.22
CA LYS A 295 109.22 114.85 -50.31
C LYS A 295 109.02 115.86 -51.45
N ALA A 296 108.10 115.62 -52.39
CA ALA A 296 107.93 116.45 -53.60
C ALA A 296 106.59 117.21 -53.70
N ILE A 297 105.58 116.94 -52.85
CA ILE A 297 104.23 117.52 -53.00
C ILE A 297 103.71 118.12 -51.67
N GLN A 298 104.57 118.90 -51.02
CA GLN A 298 104.24 119.80 -49.89
C GLN A 298 103.81 121.21 -50.38
N GLN A 299 103.45 121.38 -51.67
CA GLN A 299 103.14 122.70 -52.23
C GLN A 299 101.84 122.84 -53.01
N GLU A 300 101.03 121.79 -53.15
CA GLU A 300 99.74 121.92 -53.82
C GLU A 300 98.68 121.12 -53.07
N ARG A 301 97.91 121.86 -52.27
CA ARG A 301 96.44 121.74 -52.21
C ARG A 301 95.89 120.89 -51.05
N ASP A 302 95.97 121.43 -49.84
CA ASP A 302 94.90 122.27 -49.29
C ASP A 302 93.99 122.93 -50.35
N LYS A 303 92.99 122.17 -50.82
CA LYS A 303 91.66 122.62 -51.31
C LYS A 303 91.01 121.53 -52.15
N LEU A 304 90.43 120.53 -51.49
CA LEU A 304 89.14 119.98 -51.89
C LEU A 304 88.51 119.23 -50.71
N ASN A 305 88.09 120.01 -49.72
CA ASN A 305 87.09 119.56 -48.76
C ASN A 305 85.81 119.16 -49.49
N ALA A 306 85.16 118.14 -48.92
CA ALA A 306 83.72 117.94 -48.87
C ALA A 306 82.98 117.76 -50.20
N GLU A 307 82.65 116.50 -50.51
CA GLU A 307 81.29 116.02 -50.83
C GLU A 307 81.37 114.58 -51.35
N HIS A 308 80.92 113.58 -50.57
CA HIS A 308 80.13 112.44 -51.09
C HIS A 308 79.60 111.54 -49.95
N ALA A 309 78.84 112.17 -49.05
CA ALA A 309 77.97 111.49 -48.09
C ALA A 309 76.58 111.13 -48.69
N SER A 310 76.49 110.72 -49.96
CA SER A 310 75.17 110.52 -50.59
C SER A 310 75.09 109.51 -51.74
N LEU A 311 75.90 108.45 -51.74
CA LEU A 311 75.66 107.33 -52.65
C LEU A 311 75.79 105.97 -51.98
N LEU A 312 74.62 105.34 -51.86
CA LEU A 312 74.39 103.90 -51.98
C LEU A 312 74.11 103.10 -50.71
N LYS A 313 73.32 103.76 -49.87
CA LYS A 313 72.03 103.27 -49.35
C LYS A 313 71.05 102.82 -50.48
N ARG A 314 71.53 102.04 -51.45
CA ARG A 314 70.74 101.50 -52.58
C ARG A 314 71.23 100.12 -53.06
N LEU A 315 72.15 99.51 -52.33
CA LEU A 315 72.53 98.12 -52.50
C LEU A 315 72.64 97.53 -51.10
N GLN A 316 71.77 96.67 -50.61
CA GLN A 316 70.58 96.04 -51.17
C GLN A 316 70.18 95.14 -50.00
N GLU A 317 69.19 95.45 -49.18
CA GLU A 317 67.76 95.35 -49.51
C GLU A 317 67.33 94.04 -50.21
N ASN A 318 68.24 93.07 -50.39
CA ASN A 318 67.95 91.74 -50.94
C ASN A 318 68.22 90.58 -49.97
N MET A 319 68.47 90.82 -48.68
CA MET A 319 68.76 89.71 -47.74
C MET A 319 67.86 89.58 -46.52
N MET A 320 66.88 90.46 -46.31
CA MET A 320 66.07 90.45 -45.07
C MET A 320 64.56 90.34 -45.30
N ALA A 321 64.11 89.68 -46.38
CA ALA A 321 62.68 89.57 -46.71
C ALA A 321 62.19 88.21 -47.28
N SER A 322 62.84 87.07 -46.99
CA SER A 322 62.40 85.77 -47.54
C SER A 322 62.30 84.62 -46.54
N ASN A 323 61.97 84.87 -45.26
CA ASN A 323 61.78 83.75 -44.31
C ASN A 323 60.71 83.94 -43.24
N LYS A 324 59.71 84.82 -43.42
CA LYS A 324 58.62 85.02 -42.44
C LYS A 324 57.20 84.67 -42.91
N GLU A 325 56.97 84.43 -44.20
CA GLU A 325 55.63 84.09 -44.72
C GLU A 325 55.42 82.59 -44.98
N ASN A 326 56.43 81.82 -45.41
CA ASN A 326 56.29 80.37 -45.61
C ASN A 326 56.23 79.55 -44.31
N GLU A 327 56.88 80.01 -43.22
CA GLU A 327 56.77 79.38 -41.90
C GLU A 327 55.39 79.61 -41.27
N LYS A 328 54.77 80.78 -41.51
CA LYS A 328 53.49 81.14 -40.89
C LYS A 328 52.31 80.38 -41.50
N HIS A 329 52.36 80.09 -42.80
CA HIS A 329 51.30 79.34 -43.50
C HIS A 329 51.39 77.82 -43.23
N SER A 330 52.59 77.26 -43.20
CA SER A 330 52.84 75.84 -42.86
C SER A 330 52.53 75.53 -41.39
N LEU A 331 52.89 76.41 -40.45
CA LEU A 331 52.50 76.29 -39.03
C LEU A 331 50.99 76.46 -38.81
N HIS A 332 50.29 77.27 -39.63
CA HIS A 332 48.84 77.44 -39.50
C HIS A 332 48.06 76.22 -40.01
N GLN A 333 48.48 75.62 -41.13
CA GLN A 333 47.90 74.37 -41.64
C GLN A 333 48.16 73.19 -40.70
N LEU A 334 49.38 73.06 -40.16
CA LEU A 334 49.70 72.05 -39.13
C LEU A 334 48.87 72.26 -37.86
N ARG A 335 48.68 73.50 -37.39
CA ARG A 335 47.79 73.79 -36.25
C ARG A 335 46.34 73.42 -36.54
N GLN A 336 45.82 73.67 -37.74
CA GLN A 336 44.46 73.26 -38.11
C GLN A 336 44.30 71.74 -38.15
N VAL A 337 45.27 70.99 -38.68
CA VAL A 337 45.23 69.52 -38.70
C VAL A 337 45.36 68.95 -37.29
N VAL A 338 46.22 69.52 -36.45
CA VAL A 338 46.37 69.12 -35.04
C VAL A 338 45.10 69.40 -34.24
N GLU A 339 44.45 70.55 -34.43
CA GLU A 339 43.18 70.85 -33.75
C GLU A 339 42.03 69.96 -34.26
N LYS A 340 41.99 69.61 -35.55
CA LYS A 340 41.05 68.61 -36.09
C LYS A 340 41.27 67.23 -35.50
N LEU A 341 42.52 66.76 -35.47
CA LEU A 341 42.86 65.46 -34.89
C LEU A 341 42.59 65.42 -33.38
N LYS A 342 42.81 66.53 -32.65
CA LYS A 342 42.41 66.65 -31.24
C LYS A 342 40.89 66.58 -31.06
N ALA A 343 40.12 67.25 -31.91
CA ALA A 343 38.66 67.20 -31.86
C ALA A 343 38.14 65.78 -32.14
N ASP A 344 38.70 65.09 -33.14
CA ASP A 344 38.36 63.70 -33.47
C ASP A 344 38.77 62.73 -32.35
N LEU A 345 39.95 62.93 -31.73
CA LEU A 345 40.39 62.16 -30.57
C LEU A 345 39.44 62.35 -29.39
N HIS A 346 39.05 63.58 -29.09
CA HIS A 346 38.15 63.88 -27.99
C HIS A 346 36.72 63.35 -28.24
N SER A 347 36.27 63.37 -29.49
CA SER A 347 35.01 62.73 -29.90
C SER A 347 35.07 61.19 -29.74
N LYS A 348 36.18 60.55 -30.13
CA LYS A 348 36.35 59.10 -29.97
C LYS A 348 36.54 58.69 -28.51
N GLU A 349 37.22 59.51 -27.73
CA GLU A 349 37.40 59.32 -26.29
C GLU A 349 36.05 59.44 -25.54
N THR A 350 35.19 60.38 -25.94
CA THR A 350 33.84 60.50 -25.37
C THR A 350 32.91 59.34 -25.76
N GLU A 351 32.97 58.85 -27.01
CA GLU A 351 32.27 57.61 -27.43
C GLU A 351 32.76 56.38 -26.65
N LEU A 352 34.06 56.23 -26.47
CA LEU A 352 34.64 55.12 -25.71
C LEU A 352 34.20 55.18 -24.24
N ASN A 353 34.24 56.36 -23.63
CA ASN A 353 33.80 56.57 -22.25
C ASN A 353 32.30 56.27 -22.07
N GLN A 354 31.45 56.60 -23.04
CA GLN A 354 30.04 56.22 -23.02
C GLN A 354 29.83 54.70 -23.14
N GLN A 355 30.60 54.01 -24.00
CA GLN A 355 30.53 52.55 -24.08
C GLN A 355 31.01 51.88 -22.80
N VAL A 356 32.11 52.35 -22.20
CA VAL A 356 32.62 51.87 -20.92
C VAL A 356 31.58 52.06 -19.80
N ALA A 357 30.89 53.20 -19.76
CA ALA A 357 29.80 53.46 -18.81
C ALA A 357 28.62 52.48 -19.01
N MET A 358 28.23 52.19 -20.25
CA MET A 358 27.18 51.20 -20.52
C MET A 358 27.59 49.77 -20.14
N PHE A 359 28.84 49.38 -20.40
CA PHE A 359 29.33 48.06 -20.02
C PHE A 359 29.42 47.90 -18.50
N THR A 360 29.88 48.93 -17.78
CA THR A 360 29.90 48.91 -16.32
C THR A 360 28.49 48.89 -15.71
N GLU A 361 27.50 49.53 -16.32
CA GLU A 361 26.09 49.42 -15.88
C GLU A 361 25.50 48.02 -16.14
N LYS A 362 25.82 47.40 -17.28
CA LYS A 362 25.41 46.01 -17.56
C LYS A 362 26.08 45.02 -16.60
N GLU A 363 27.36 45.21 -16.32
CA GLU A 363 28.12 44.39 -15.37
C GLU A 363 27.56 44.52 -13.95
N SER A 364 27.20 45.74 -13.51
CA SER A 364 26.59 45.94 -12.18
C SER A 364 25.22 45.27 -12.08
N LYS A 365 24.37 45.34 -13.12
CA LYS A 365 23.09 44.62 -13.19
C LYS A 365 23.27 43.10 -13.14
N LEU A 366 24.28 42.57 -13.83
CA LEU A 366 24.60 41.14 -13.79
C LEU A 366 25.12 40.71 -12.42
N LYS A 367 26.01 41.48 -11.79
CA LYS A 367 26.50 41.25 -10.41
C LYS A 367 25.35 41.19 -9.41
N VAL A 368 24.37 42.10 -9.52
CA VAL A 368 23.16 42.08 -8.66
C VAL A 368 22.29 40.83 -8.90
N LYS A 369 22.13 40.39 -10.16
CA LYS A 369 21.40 39.14 -10.46
C LYS A 369 22.13 37.91 -9.91
N LEU A 370 23.45 37.85 -10.07
CA LEU A 370 24.30 36.78 -9.53
C LEU A 370 24.17 36.68 -8.01
N LEU A 371 24.22 37.82 -7.30
CA LEU A 371 23.99 37.90 -5.85
C LEU A 371 22.61 37.40 -5.42
N LYS A 372 21.56 37.68 -6.21
CA LYS A 372 20.21 37.16 -5.95
C LYS A 372 20.12 35.64 -6.15
N TYR A 373 20.73 35.11 -7.20
CA TYR A 373 20.77 33.66 -7.43
C TYR A 373 21.56 32.94 -6.34
N GLN A 374 22.71 33.48 -5.94
CA GLN A 374 23.53 32.94 -4.86
C GLN A 374 22.75 32.88 -3.54
N LYS A 375 22.05 33.96 -3.16
CA LYS A 375 21.17 33.96 -1.97
C LYS A 375 20.00 32.99 -2.07
N SER A 376 19.46 32.77 -3.28
CA SER A 376 18.39 31.78 -3.48
C SER A 376 18.91 30.36 -3.34
N LEU A 377 20.13 30.10 -3.83
CA LEU A 377 20.80 28.81 -3.73
C LEU A 377 21.12 28.47 -2.27
N GLU A 378 21.68 29.41 -1.51
CA GLU A 378 21.92 29.26 -0.06
C GLU A 378 20.65 28.95 0.73
N LYS A 379 19.51 29.55 0.37
CA LYS A 379 18.22 29.25 1.00
C LYS A 379 17.75 27.82 0.71
N VAL A 380 17.90 27.36 -0.52
CA VAL A 380 17.51 25.99 -0.93
C VAL A 380 18.42 24.95 -0.29
N GLU A 381 19.73 25.21 -0.25
CA GLU A 381 20.69 24.33 0.44
C GLU A 381 20.40 24.23 1.94
N LYS A 382 20.08 25.36 2.58
CA LYS A 382 19.67 25.38 3.98
C LYS A 382 18.39 24.57 4.21
N HIS A 383 17.38 24.74 3.35
CA HIS A 383 16.12 23.99 3.44
C HIS A 383 16.35 22.48 3.33
N HIS A 384 17.09 22.03 2.31
CA HIS A 384 17.40 20.60 2.15
C HIS A 384 18.21 20.03 3.33
N LYS A 385 19.11 20.83 3.91
CA LYS A 385 19.88 20.42 5.10
C LYS A 385 18.97 20.26 6.33
N ASP A 386 18.04 21.18 6.54
CA ASP A 386 17.08 21.13 7.64
C ASP A 386 16.10 19.95 7.47
N GLU A 387 15.64 19.65 6.25
CA GLU A 387 14.82 18.48 5.95
C GLU A 387 15.55 17.16 6.22
N ARG A 388 16.83 17.05 5.81
CA ARG A 388 17.66 15.87 6.11
C ARG A 388 17.81 15.67 7.62
N LEU A 389 18.12 16.73 8.37
CA LEU A 389 18.23 16.67 9.83
C LEU A 389 16.91 16.29 10.50
N ALA A 390 15.78 16.78 9.99
CA ALA A 390 14.46 16.40 10.50
C ALA A 390 14.15 14.91 10.24
N LEU A 391 14.54 14.39 9.07
CA LEU A 391 14.37 12.98 8.72
C LEU A 391 15.27 12.08 9.58
N GLU A 392 16.54 12.47 9.78
CA GLU A 392 17.48 11.77 10.66
C GLU A 392 16.99 11.73 12.11
N ARG A 393 16.42 12.82 12.64
CA ARG A 393 15.80 12.83 13.98
C ARG A 393 14.64 11.84 14.09
N ARG A 394 13.74 11.82 13.10
CA ARG A 394 12.63 10.84 13.09
C ARG A 394 13.14 9.40 13.05
N HIS A 395 14.21 9.13 12.30
CA HIS A 395 14.83 7.81 12.26
C HIS A 395 15.50 7.46 13.60
N ALA A 396 16.19 8.41 14.23
CA ALA A 396 16.79 8.24 15.55
C ALA A 396 15.74 7.96 16.63
N ASP A 397 14.63 8.70 16.63
CA ASP A 397 13.52 8.48 17.57
C ASP A 397 12.88 7.09 17.39
N LYS A 398 12.74 6.64 16.13
CA LYS A 398 12.20 5.31 15.83
C LYS A 398 13.16 4.20 16.25
N LEU A 399 14.47 4.38 16.06
CA LEU A 399 15.49 3.46 16.54
C LEU A 399 15.52 3.39 18.07
N ALA A 400 15.41 4.53 18.76
CA ALA A 400 15.32 4.58 20.22
C ALA A 400 14.07 3.83 20.73
N SER A 401 12.92 4.03 20.08
CA SER A 401 11.69 3.31 20.41
C SER A 401 11.83 1.80 20.24
N LEU A 402 12.46 1.34 19.15
CA LEU A 402 12.72 -0.08 18.91
C LEU A 402 13.72 -0.67 19.91
N GLN A 403 14.75 0.10 20.30
CA GLN A 403 15.71 -0.31 21.33
C GLN A 403 15.06 -0.42 22.71
N ASP A 404 14.13 0.48 23.05
CA ASP A 404 13.36 0.41 24.29
C ASP A 404 12.39 -0.78 24.29
N GLN A 405 11.74 -1.08 23.15
CA GLN A 405 10.93 -2.30 23.01
C GLN A 405 11.79 -3.56 23.19
N LEU A 406 12.98 -3.60 22.58
CA LEU A 406 13.92 -4.71 22.73
C LEU A 406 14.41 -4.85 24.18
N ARG A 407 14.71 -3.74 24.86
CA ARG A 407 15.07 -3.74 26.29
C ARG A 407 13.91 -4.22 27.16
N GLN A 408 12.67 -3.82 26.87
CA GLN A 408 11.50 -4.30 27.61
C GLN A 408 11.27 -5.81 27.40
N LEU A 409 11.52 -6.34 26.21
CA LEU A 409 11.47 -7.77 25.93
C LEU A 409 12.60 -8.53 26.65
N SER A 410 13.82 -7.97 26.65
CA SER A 410 14.97 -8.52 27.38
C SER A 410 14.78 -8.49 28.90
N LEU A 411 14.25 -7.41 29.47
CA LEU A 411 13.93 -7.29 30.90
C LEU A 411 12.78 -8.20 31.34
N LYS A 412 11.84 -8.51 30.44
CA LYS A 412 10.81 -9.55 30.66
C LYS A 412 11.40 -10.96 30.59
N SER A 413 12.42 -11.18 29.76
CA SER A 413 13.15 -12.44 29.66
C SER A 413 14.09 -12.70 30.85
N SER A 414 14.59 -11.67 31.54
CA SER A 414 15.58 -11.81 32.61
C SER A 414 15.00 -11.78 34.04
N LYS A 415 13.68 -11.62 34.21
CA LYS A 415 13.01 -11.51 35.53
C LYS A 415 11.98 -12.59 35.85
N SER A 416 11.79 -13.59 35.00
CA SER A 416 10.90 -14.72 35.31
C SER A 416 11.66 -16.04 35.34
N SER A 417 12.02 -16.43 36.56
CA SER A 417 12.15 -17.83 36.99
C SER A 417 11.09 -18.70 36.29
N ASP A 418 11.51 -19.89 35.89
CA ASP A 418 10.84 -20.83 34.97
C ASP A 418 9.38 -21.18 35.32
N GLU A 419 8.89 -20.87 36.53
CA GLU A 419 7.50 -21.07 36.94
C GLU A 419 6.51 -20.03 36.36
N ASN A 420 6.94 -18.80 36.08
CA ASN A 420 6.04 -17.75 35.59
C ASN A 420 5.76 -17.87 34.08
N SER A 421 6.67 -18.47 33.32
CA SER A 421 6.51 -18.70 31.87
C SER A 421 5.39 -19.71 31.58
N GLN A 422 5.26 -20.77 32.39
CA GLN A 422 4.14 -21.72 32.31
C GLN A 422 2.80 -21.09 32.72
N ALA A 423 2.78 -20.27 33.78
CA ALA A 423 1.57 -19.59 34.23
C ALA A 423 1.10 -18.51 33.23
N ILE A 424 2.02 -17.81 32.56
CA ILE A 424 1.69 -16.83 31.51
C ILE A 424 1.19 -17.55 30.25
N LEU A 425 1.81 -18.66 29.85
CA LEU A 425 1.34 -19.45 28.72
C LEU A 425 -0.07 -20.00 28.99
N ALA A 426 -0.33 -20.51 30.19
CA ALA A 426 -1.66 -20.97 30.61
C ALA A 426 -2.70 -19.82 30.55
N LYS A 427 -2.37 -18.63 31.07
CA LYS A 427 -3.26 -17.45 30.98
C LYS A 427 -3.50 -16.97 29.54
N VAL A 428 -2.52 -17.09 28.66
CA VAL A 428 -2.68 -16.76 27.23
C VAL A 428 -3.56 -17.81 26.56
N MET A 429 -3.33 -19.09 26.83
CA MET A 429 -4.16 -20.19 26.33
C MET A 429 -5.61 -20.11 26.83
N ASP A 430 -5.84 -19.71 28.08
CA ASP A 430 -7.17 -19.48 28.63
C ASP A 430 -7.86 -18.30 27.92
N LYS A 431 -7.15 -17.18 27.72
CA LYS A 431 -7.70 -16.03 26.99
C LYS A 431 -8.01 -16.35 25.52
N TRP A 432 -7.18 -17.16 24.88
CA TRP A 432 -7.42 -17.63 23.52
C TRP A 432 -8.60 -18.59 23.46
N SER A 433 -8.73 -19.50 24.43
CA SER A 433 -9.87 -20.42 24.54
C SER A 433 -11.18 -19.69 24.82
N ASP A 434 -11.17 -18.67 25.70
CA ASP A 434 -12.31 -17.79 25.95
C ASP A 434 -12.73 -17.00 24.69
N TRP A 435 -11.75 -16.46 23.96
CA TRP A 435 -12.01 -15.75 22.71
C TRP A 435 -12.59 -16.68 21.65
N PHE A 436 -12.02 -17.89 21.51
CA PHE A 436 -12.49 -18.88 20.55
C PHE A 436 -13.90 -19.37 20.87
N THR A 437 -14.21 -19.58 22.15
CA THR A 437 -15.55 -19.98 22.62
C THR A 437 -16.58 -18.88 22.34
N LYS A 438 -16.23 -17.60 22.61
CA LYS A 438 -17.09 -16.46 22.27
C LYS A 438 -17.32 -16.31 20.76
N CYS A 439 -16.33 -16.62 19.93
CA CYS A 439 -16.50 -16.65 18.48
C CYS A 439 -17.45 -17.77 18.05
N LEU A 440 -17.32 -18.97 18.62
CA LEU A 440 -18.23 -20.09 18.34
C LEU A 440 -19.66 -19.81 18.80
N ASP A 441 -19.86 -19.26 20.00
CA ASP A 441 -21.18 -18.87 20.51
C ASP A 441 -21.85 -17.81 19.65
N ARG A 442 -21.06 -16.90 19.07
CA ARG A 442 -21.57 -15.86 18.16
C ARG A 442 -21.99 -16.46 16.83
N ILE A 443 -21.18 -17.36 16.28
CA ILE A 443 -21.52 -18.09 15.04
C ILE A 443 -22.78 -18.94 15.25
N ASP A 444 -22.87 -19.64 16.38
CA ASP A 444 -24.04 -20.47 16.71
C ASP A 444 -25.33 -19.64 16.83
N LYS A 445 -25.25 -18.47 17.49
CA LYS A 445 -26.36 -17.50 17.52
C LYS A 445 -26.74 -16.99 16.14
N ASP A 446 -25.77 -16.59 15.33
CA ASP A 446 -26.03 -16.06 13.99
C ASP A 446 -26.68 -17.12 13.10
N VAL A 447 -26.23 -18.39 13.18
CA VAL A 447 -26.82 -19.53 12.48
C VAL A 447 -28.23 -19.84 12.97
N CYS A 448 -28.47 -19.88 14.29
CA CYS A 448 -29.80 -20.09 14.84
C CYS A 448 -30.78 -18.99 14.40
N THR A 449 -30.35 -17.72 14.45
CA THR A 449 -31.17 -16.58 14.02
C THR A 449 -31.49 -16.66 12.53
N TYR A 450 -30.51 -17.01 11.69
CA TYR A 450 -30.71 -17.23 10.26
C TYR A 450 -31.71 -18.37 9.98
N MET A 451 -31.64 -19.49 10.71
CA MET A 451 -32.60 -20.58 10.55
C MET A 451 -34.02 -20.17 10.95
N GLU A 452 -34.18 -19.42 12.05
CA GLU A 452 -35.47 -18.90 12.47
C GLU A 452 -36.07 -17.93 11.44
N ASP A 453 -35.25 -17.06 10.85
CA ASP A 453 -35.67 -16.11 9.82
C ASP A 453 -36.03 -16.83 8.50
N ALA A 454 -35.24 -17.84 8.10
CA ALA A 454 -35.52 -18.66 6.93
C ALA A 454 -36.82 -19.47 7.11
N GLU A 455 -37.07 -20.01 8.30
CA GLU A 455 -38.32 -20.71 8.60
C GLU A 455 -39.52 -19.76 8.61
N ARG A 456 -39.33 -18.52 9.12
CA ARG A 456 -40.35 -17.48 9.11
C ARG A 456 -40.68 -17.03 7.68
N ALA A 457 -39.68 -16.87 6.82
CA ALA A 457 -39.86 -16.56 5.40
C ALA A 457 -40.60 -17.69 4.66
N ARG A 458 -40.20 -18.94 4.87
CA ARG A 458 -40.88 -20.11 4.29
C ARG A 458 -42.34 -20.22 4.73
N LYS A 459 -42.63 -19.96 6.01
CA LYS A 459 -44.01 -19.91 6.52
C LYS A 459 -44.82 -18.78 5.88
N ALA A 460 -44.20 -17.63 5.60
CA ALA A 460 -44.85 -16.53 4.90
C ALA A 460 -45.17 -16.87 3.44
N GLU A 461 -44.22 -17.47 2.71
CA GLU A 461 -44.43 -17.94 1.33
C GLU A 461 -45.54 -18.98 1.23
N VAL A 462 -45.56 -19.96 2.15
CA VAL A 462 -46.63 -20.97 2.20
C VAL A 462 -47.99 -20.33 2.48
N ARG A 463 -48.08 -19.34 3.37
CA ARG A 463 -49.32 -18.60 3.59
C ARG A 463 -49.76 -17.83 2.34
N GLN A 464 -48.82 -17.22 1.62
CA GLN A 464 -49.11 -16.49 0.38
C GLN A 464 -49.61 -17.42 -0.73
N LEU A 465 -48.98 -18.59 -0.88
CA LEU A 465 -49.40 -19.62 -1.82
C LEU A 465 -50.79 -20.18 -1.46
N LEU A 466 -51.04 -20.45 -0.18
CA LEU A 466 -52.36 -20.87 0.29
C LEU A 466 -53.41 -19.79 0.05
N GLN A 467 -53.09 -18.52 0.30
CA GLN A 467 -53.98 -17.40 0.02
C GLN A 467 -54.29 -17.29 -1.48
N GLY A 468 -53.28 -17.36 -2.35
CA GLY A 468 -53.48 -17.37 -3.81
C GLY A 468 -54.27 -18.58 -4.29
N TYR A 469 -54.10 -19.75 -3.66
CA TYR A 469 -54.91 -20.93 -3.93
C TYR A 469 -56.37 -20.77 -3.47
N HIS A 470 -56.60 -20.15 -2.32
CA HIS A 470 -57.95 -19.82 -1.85
C HIS A 470 -58.64 -18.79 -2.76
N GLU A 471 -57.92 -17.78 -3.23
CA GLU A 471 -58.41 -16.80 -4.21
C GLU A 471 -58.73 -17.46 -5.56
N PHE A 472 -57.86 -18.37 -6.03
CA PHE A 472 -58.09 -19.17 -7.23
C PHE A 472 -59.32 -20.08 -7.10
N LEU A 473 -59.48 -20.75 -5.95
CA LEU A 473 -60.66 -21.56 -5.68
C LEU A 473 -61.92 -20.70 -5.62
N ALA A 474 -61.89 -19.54 -4.96
CA ALA A 474 -63.01 -18.61 -4.89
C ALA A 474 -63.41 -18.07 -6.28
N ALA A 475 -62.43 -17.81 -7.16
CA ALA A 475 -62.67 -17.43 -8.55
C ALA A 475 -63.26 -18.58 -9.40
N ARG A 476 -62.96 -19.83 -9.04
CA ARG A 476 -63.41 -21.03 -9.75
C ARG A 476 -64.74 -21.59 -9.22
N THR A 477 -65.06 -21.35 -7.95
CA THR A 477 -66.38 -21.59 -7.35
C THR A 477 -67.28 -20.35 -7.46
N GLY A 478 -66.89 -19.37 -8.27
CA GLY A 478 -67.77 -18.31 -8.72
C GLY A 478 -68.91 -18.89 -9.56
N GLU A 479 -69.91 -19.45 -8.90
CA GLU A 479 -71.28 -19.37 -9.38
C GLU A 479 -71.57 -17.90 -9.71
N PRO A 480 -72.26 -17.64 -10.83
CA PRO A 480 -72.66 -16.28 -11.15
C PRO A 480 -73.54 -15.82 -10.00
N ARG A 481 -73.21 -14.65 -9.43
CA ARG A 481 -74.16 -13.87 -8.65
C ARG A 481 -75.43 -13.76 -9.49
N GLU A 482 -76.45 -14.51 -9.12
CA GLU A 482 -77.82 -14.22 -9.52
C GLU A 482 -78.12 -12.81 -9.03
N GLU A 483 -78.24 -11.90 -9.99
CA GLU A 483 -79.08 -10.73 -9.84
C GLU A 483 -80.51 -11.22 -9.56
N GLN A 484 -81.08 -10.79 -8.43
CA GLN A 484 -82.47 -10.32 -8.23
C GLN A 484 -82.99 -10.66 -6.82
N GLY A 485 -83.61 -9.67 -6.16
CA GLY A 485 -84.49 -9.87 -5.00
C GLY A 485 -84.17 -8.98 -3.81
#